data_AF-A0A7S0JLC1-F1
#
_entry.id   AF-A0A7S0JLC1-F1
#
_cell.length_a   1.000
_cell.length_b   1.000
_cell.length_c   1.000
_cell.angle_alpha   90.00
_cell.angle_beta   90.00
_cell.angle_gamma   90.00
#
_symmetry.space_group_name_H-M   'P 1'
#
loop_
_entity.id
_entity.type
_entity.pdbx_description
1 polymer ?
#
loop_
_entity_poly.entity_id
_entity_poly.type
_entity_poly.pdbx_seq_one_letter_code
_entity_poly.pdbx_strand_id
1 'polypeptide(L)'
;TVHMLGAEKALFRALKTKHETPKYGLIYHASLIGQAAPKFKGKISRVLAAKCALSIRVDALGESNEATIGIDSREKVEARLRQLEGKSLGDVSGVVSPTERAKKTEHNRVNKDAPAILSPP
;
A
#
# COMPACT_ATOMS: atom_id res chain seq x y z
N THR A 1 15.27 2.77 6.60
CA THR A 1 15.89 3.81 7.46
C THR A 1 15.65 5.23 6.98
N VAL A 2 15.62 5.54 5.67
CA VAL A 2 15.35 6.91 5.16
C VAL A 2 14.09 7.59 5.75
N HIS A 3 13.04 6.82 6.06
CA HIS A 3 11.81 7.36 6.67
C HIS A 3 11.93 7.83 8.12
N MET A 4 12.98 7.47 8.86
CA MET A 4 13.24 7.93 10.23
C MET A 4 14.36 8.97 10.31
N LEU A 5 14.93 9.37 9.18
CA LEU A 5 16.03 10.34 9.18
C LEU A 5 15.60 11.63 9.88
N GLY A 6 16.45 12.11 10.77
CA GLY A 6 16.21 13.29 11.61
C GLY A 6 15.31 13.07 12.83
N ALA A 7 14.66 11.91 12.98
CA ALA A 7 13.91 11.57 14.20
C ALA A 7 14.79 10.93 15.29
N GLU A 8 15.98 10.45 14.94
CA GLU A 8 16.86 9.64 15.79
C GLU A 8 17.20 10.31 17.13
N LYS A 9 17.63 11.58 17.12
CA LYS A 9 17.97 12.31 18.35
C LYS A 9 16.77 12.48 19.27
N ALA A 10 15.58 12.70 18.71
CA ALA A 10 14.33 12.81 19.46
C ALA A 10 13.84 11.45 19.97
N LEU A 11 14.05 10.39 19.18
CA LEU A 11 13.80 9.01 19.55
C LEU A 11 14.66 8.60 20.76
N PHE A 12 15.97 8.79 20.70
CA PHE A 12 16.86 8.45 21.82
C PHE A 12 16.61 9.29 23.06
N ARG A 13 16.22 10.56 22.90
CA ARG A 13 15.82 11.41 24.03
C ARG A 13 14.55 10.87 24.68
N ALA A 14 13.51 10.59 23.90
CA ALA A 14 12.23 10.08 24.39
C ALA A 14 12.39 8.71 25.09
N LEU A 15 13.27 7.84 24.58
CA LEU A 15 13.59 6.56 25.23
C LEU A 15 14.22 6.74 26.63
N LYS A 16 15.07 7.76 26.82
CA LYS A 16 15.69 8.06 28.13
C LYS A 16 14.69 8.68 29.11
N THR A 17 13.80 9.52 28.63
CA THR A 17 12.85 10.27 29.46
C THR A 17 11.47 9.61 29.58
N LYS A 18 11.28 8.42 28.99
CA LYS A 18 9.99 7.69 28.94
C LYS A 18 8.83 8.54 28.38
N HIS A 19 9.13 9.45 27.46
CA HIS A 19 8.13 10.23 26.73
C HIS A 19 7.75 9.56 25.40
N GLU A 20 6.73 10.10 24.74
CA GLU A 20 6.30 9.62 23.43
C GLU A 20 7.44 9.70 22.41
N THR A 21 7.62 8.60 21.69
CA THR A 21 8.67 8.48 20.68
C THR A 21 8.16 9.02 19.34
N PRO A 22 8.98 9.80 18.61
CA PRO A 22 8.62 10.26 17.27
C PRO A 22 8.53 9.06 16.32
N LYS A 23 7.39 8.95 15.63
CA LYS A 23 7.07 7.82 14.74
C LYS A 23 7.61 7.98 13.31
N TYR A 24 7.94 9.20 12.88
CA TYR A 24 8.39 9.52 11.53
C TYR A 24 9.51 10.56 11.53
N GLY A 25 10.34 10.54 10.48
CA GLY A 25 11.42 11.51 10.25
C GLY A 25 11.02 12.70 9.37
N LEU A 26 12.02 13.44 8.91
CA LEU A 26 11.88 14.70 8.18
C LEU A 26 11.02 14.58 6.92
N ILE A 27 11.13 13.44 6.21
CA ILE A 27 10.39 13.24 4.96
C ILE A 27 8.87 13.22 5.15
N TYR A 28 8.37 12.99 6.37
CA TYR A 28 6.93 12.95 6.65
C TYR A 28 6.23 14.28 6.37
N HIS A 29 6.99 15.38 6.46
CA HIS A 29 6.50 16.74 6.22
C HIS A 29 6.67 17.20 4.76
N ALA A 30 7.17 16.34 3.87
CA ALA A 30 7.25 16.67 2.45
C ALA A 30 5.86 16.93 1.85
N SER A 31 5.75 17.88 0.91
CA SER A 31 4.47 18.33 0.33
C SER A 31 3.62 17.17 -0.19
N LEU A 32 4.24 16.20 -0.87
CA LEU A 32 3.58 15.02 -1.43
C LEU A 32 2.89 14.14 -0.36
N ILE A 33 3.45 14.09 0.85
CA ILE A 33 2.93 13.30 1.98
C ILE A 33 1.98 14.14 2.82
N GLY A 34 2.28 15.43 2.97
CA GLY A 34 1.46 16.39 3.71
C GLY A 34 0.02 16.44 3.20
N GLN A 35 -0.15 16.34 1.88
CA GLN A 35 -1.44 16.34 1.17
C GLN A 35 -2.22 15.03 1.29
N ALA A 36 -1.55 13.89 1.53
CA ALA A 36 -2.20 12.59 1.61
C ALA A 36 -3.12 12.46 2.85
N ALA A 37 -4.17 11.65 2.78
CA ALA A 37 -5.02 11.38 3.95
C ALA A 37 -4.21 10.76 5.12
N PRO A 38 -4.51 11.08 6.40
CA PRO A 38 -3.76 10.60 7.57
C PRO A 38 -3.58 9.07 7.63
N LYS A 39 -4.58 8.31 7.15
CA LYS A 39 -4.56 6.84 7.03
C LYS A 39 -3.44 6.33 6.13
N PHE A 40 -3.07 7.09 5.09
CA PHE A 40 -2.09 6.68 4.08
C PHE A 40 -0.72 7.35 4.24
N LYS A 41 -0.60 8.44 5.01
CA LYS A 41 0.67 9.19 5.24
C LYS A 41 1.84 8.28 5.62
N GLY A 42 1.63 7.36 6.57
CA GLY A 42 2.69 6.42 6.99
C GLY A 42 3.07 5.39 5.92
N LYS A 43 2.14 4.97 5.06
CA LYS A 43 2.41 4.03 3.96
C LYS A 43 3.18 4.74 2.85
N ILE A 44 2.70 5.91 2.41
CA ILE A 44 3.34 6.67 1.35
C ILE A 44 4.72 7.18 1.75
N SER A 45 4.91 7.53 3.03
CA SER A 45 6.23 7.89 3.58
C SER A 45 7.27 6.77 3.41
N ARG A 46 6.89 5.51 3.62
CA ARG A 46 7.79 4.37 3.37
C ARG A 46 8.08 4.17 1.90
N VAL A 47 7.08 4.33 1.03
CA VAL A 47 7.26 4.20 -0.42
C VAL A 47 8.20 5.30 -0.95
N LEU A 48 7.99 6.55 -0.53
CA LEU A 48 8.86 7.67 -0.88
C LEU A 48 10.29 7.43 -0.38
N ALA A 49 10.46 7.00 0.88
CA ALA A 49 11.77 6.67 1.43
C ALA A 49 12.52 5.62 0.61
N ALA A 50 11.83 4.59 0.15
CA ALA A 50 12.43 3.53 -0.65
C ALA A 50 12.87 4.03 -2.03
N LYS A 51 12.04 4.85 -2.68
CA LYS A 51 12.37 5.44 -3.98
C LYS A 51 13.48 6.47 -3.88
N CYS A 52 13.44 7.32 -2.86
CA CYS A 52 14.50 8.26 -2.54
C CYS A 52 15.84 7.54 -2.30
N ALA A 53 15.86 6.42 -1.57
CA ALA A 53 17.08 5.65 -1.36
C ALA A 53 17.68 5.10 -2.66
N LEU A 54 16.84 4.73 -3.65
CA LEU A 54 17.32 4.31 -4.96
C LEU A 54 17.86 5.50 -5.76
N SER A 55 17.15 6.63 -5.79
CA SER A 55 17.64 7.85 -6.43
C SER A 55 18.97 8.30 -5.86
N ILE A 56 19.12 8.36 -4.54
CA ILE A 56 20.38 8.73 -3.88
C ILE A 56 21.54 7.81 -4.29
N ARG A 57 21.28 6.51 -4.45
CA ARG A 57 22.31 5.55 -4.90
C ARG A 57 22.74 5.81 -6.34
N VAL A 58 21.78 6.13 -7.21
CA VAL A 58 22.06 6.50 -8.59
C VAL A 58 22.81 7.84 -8.63
N ASP A 59 22.42 8.83 -7.82
CA ASP A 59 23.10 10.12 -7.76
C ASP A 59 24.54 9.99 -7.22
N ALA A 60 24.78 9.05 -6.30
CA ALA A 60 26.10 8.86 -5.70
C ALA A 60 27.08 8.01 -6.54
N LEU A 61 26.57 7.10 -7.37
CA LEU A 61 27.37 6.11 -8.12
C LEU A 61 27.21 6.19 -9.63
N GLY A 62 26.21 6.93 -10.12
CA GLY A 62 25.88 7.05 -11.53
C GLY A 62 26.80 8.02 -12.24
N GLU A 63 27.04 7.75 -13.52
CA GLU A 63 27.87 8.59 -14.39
C GLU A 63 27.09 9.76 -15.00
N SER A 64 25.75 9.64 -15.06
CA SER A 64 24.84 10.64 -15.59
C SER A 64 24.37 11.62 -14.51
N ASN A 65 24.49 12.92 -14.75
CA ASN A 65 23.93 13.97 -13.88
C ASN A 65 22.45 14.29 -14.18
N GLU A 66 21.74 13.39 -14.87
CA GLU A 66 20.34 13.60 -15.22
C GLU A 66 19.39 13.18 -14.09
N ALA A 67 18.40 14.01 -13.80
CA ALA A 67 17.41 13.76 -12.75
C ALA A 67 16.28 12.78 -13.16
N THR A 68 16.44 12.06 -14.28
CA THR A 68 15.42 11.21 -14.92
C THR A 68 14.84 10.19 -13.95
N ILE A 69 15.70 9.50 -13.17
CA ILE A 69 15.26 8.50 -12.19
C ILE A 69 14.44 9.13 -11.04
N GLY A 70 14.76 10.36 -10.65
CA GLY A 70 14.02 11.10 -9.63
C GLY A 70 12.60 11.45 -10.09
N ILE A 71 12.46 11.86 -11.35
CA ILE A 71 11.18 12.21 -11.97
C ILE A 71 10.29 10.96 -12.08
N ASP A 72 10.80 9.87 -12.64
CA ASP A 72 10.10 8.59 -12.72
C ASP A 72 9.68 8.06 -11.34
N SER A 73 10.57 8.21 -10.36
CA SER A 73 10.33 7.79 -8.99
C SER A 73 9.20 8.59 -8.35
N ARG A 74 9.14 9.89 -8.61
CA ARG A 74 8.06 10.75 -8.14
C ARG A 74 6.72 10.33 -8.74
N GLU A 75 6.65 10.11 -10.05
CA GLU A 75 5.43 9.66 -10.72
C GLU A 75 4.92 8.33 -10.13
N LYS A 76 5.82 7.38 -9.87
CA LYS A 76 5.47 6.10 -9.23
C LYS A 76 4.90 6.27 -7.81
N VAL A 77 5.41 7.25 -7.04
CA VAL A 77 4.87 7.55 -5.70
C VAL A 77 3.49 8.18 -5.82
N GLU A 78 3.31 9.14 -6.73
CA GLU A 78 2.01 9.77 -7.00
C GLU A 78 0.96 8.76 -7.47
N ALA A 79 1.32 7.87 -8.40
CA ALA A 79 0.46 6.77 -8.84
C ALA A 79 0.06 5.86 -7.66
N ARG A 80 1.00 5.55 -6.76
CA ARG A 80 0.72 4.74 -5.58
C ARG A 80 -0.22 5.45 -4.59
N LEU A 81 -0.08 6.76 -4.43
CA LEU A 81 -0.99 7.56 -3.61
C LEU A 81 -2.41 7.52 -4.17
N ARG A 82 -2.57 7.76 -5.49
CA ARG A 82 -3.86 7.68 -6.18
C ARG A 82 -4.51 6.30 -6.04
N GLN A 83 -3.73 5.21 -6.13
CA GLN A 83 -4.25 3.86 -5.91
C GLN A 83 -4.77 3.63 -4.47
N LEU A 84 -4.11 4.23 -3.47
CA LEU A 84 -4.51 4.09 -2.07
C LEU A 84 -5.77 4.92 -1.78
N GLU A 85 -5.89 6.10 -2.37
CA GLU A 85 -7.07 6.96 -2.25
C GLU A 85 -8.27 6.36 -3.00
N GLY A 86 -8.08 5.88 -4.23
CA GLY A 86 -9.13 5.23 -5.03
C GLY A 86 -9.67 3.92 -4.43
N LYS A 87 -8.87 3.21 -3.63
CA LYS A 87 -9.32 2.00 -2.91
C LYS A 87 -10.17 2.30 -1.67
N SER A 88 -10.26 3.55 -1.23
CA SER A 88 -11.01 3.89 0.00
C SER A 88 -12.54 3.81 -0.16
N LEU A 89 -13.06 3.66 -1.38
CA LEU A 89 -14.49 3.56 -1.67
C LEU A 89 -15.02 2.12 -1.81
N GLY A 90 -14.17 1.08 -1.71
CA GLY A 90 -14.57 -0.31 -2.02
C GLY A 90 -14.22 -1.40 -1.00
N ASP A 91 -13.36 -1.16 -0.01
CA ASP A 91 -12.86 -2.24 0.87
C ASP A 91 -13.59 -2.30 2.23
N VAL A 92 -14.89 -2.54 2.16
CA VAL A 92 -15.66 -3.25 3.20
C VAL A 92 -16.33 -4.47 2.58
N SER A 93 -15.55 -5.41 2.03
CA SER A 93 -16.03 -6.80 1.91
C SER A 93 -14.86 -7.78 1.83
N GLY A 94 -14.81 -8.65 2.84
CA GLY A 94 -14.14 -9.97 2.86
C GLY A 94 -12.89 -10.17 2.02
N VAL A 95 -11.74 -10.22 2.68
CA VAL A 95 -10.61 -11.03 2.22
C VAL A 95 -11.10 -12.48 2.13
N VAL A 96 -11.43 -12.95 0.93
CA VAL A 96 -11.59 -14.38 0.64
C VAL A 96 -10.37 -14.82 -0.15
N SER A 97 -9.60 -15.73 0.45
CA SER A 97 -8.41 -16.35 -0.12
C SER A 97 -8.71 -17.09 -1.43
N PRO A 98 -7.77 -17.22 -2.40
CA PRO A 98 -8.07 -17.65 -3.77
C PRO A 98 -8.33 -19.16 -3.98
N THR A 99 -8.59 -19.98 -2.95
CA THR A 99 -8.43 -21.45 -3.06
C THR A 99 -9.70 -22.29 -3.25
N GLU A 100 -10.91 -21.73 -3.36
CA GLU A 100 -12.15 -22.55 -3.39
C GLU A 100 -13.05 -22.39 -4.63
N ARG A 101 -12.55 -21.89 -5.76
CA ARG A 101 -13.36 -21.73 -6.99
C ARG A 101 -13.48 -22.97 -7.90
N ALA A 102 -13.06 -24.15 -7.45
CA ALA A 102 -13.05 -25.35 -8.31
C ALA A 102 -14.11 -26.43 -7.99
N LYS A 103 -14.92 -26.35 -6.93
CA LYS A 103 -15.82 -27.47 -6.54
C LYS A 103 -17.33 -27.27 -6.68
N LYS A 104 -17.83 -26.10 -7.09
CA LYS A 104 -19.29 -25.83 -7.04
C LYS A 104 -20.07 -26.06 -8.35
N THR A 105 -19.40 -26.45 -9.44
CA THR A 105 -20.07 -26.57 -10.76
C THR A 105 -20.70 -27.94 -11.01
N GLU A 106 -20.40 -28.97 -10.21
CA GLU A 106 -20.86 -30.34 -10.50
C GLU A 106 -22.21 -30.70 -9.86
N HIS A 107 -22.60 -30.08 -8.74
CA HIS A 107 -23.77 -30.54 -7.98
C HIS A 107 -25.14 -29.99 -8.47
N ASN A 108 -25.16 -29.12 -9.48
CA ASN A 108 -26.40 -28.52 -9.99
C ASN A 108 -26.92 -29.14 -11.30
N ARG A 109 -26.32 -30.24 -11.76
CA ARG A 109 -26.74 -30.94 -13.00
C ARG A 109 -27.63 -32.15 -12.76
N VAL A 110 -27.79 -32.62 -11.52
CA VAL A 110 -28.54 -33.86 -11.22
C VAL A 110 -30.03 -33.61 -10.91
N ASN A 111 -30.46 -32.38 -10.62
CA ASN A 111 -31.84 -32.09 -10.18
C ASN A 111 -32.78 -31.56 -11.29
N LYS A 112 -32.40 -31.66 -12.58
CA LYS A 112 -33.21 -31.10 -13.68
C LYS A 112 -33.91 -32.14 -14.57
N ASP A 113 -33.65 -33.43 -14.37
CA ASP A 113 -34.16 -34.51 -15.24
C ASP A 113 -35.16 -35.46 -14.57
N ALA A 114 -35.99 -34.96 -13.64
CA ALA A 114 -37.15 -35.72 -13.15
C ALA A 114 -38.39 -35.37 -13.99
N PRO A 115 -38.87 -36.24 -14.90
CA PRO A 115 -40.13 -36.00 -15.59
C PRO A 115 -41.30 -36.16 -14.62
N ALA A 116 -42.21 -35.19 -14.65
CA ALA A 116 -43.46 -35.19 -13.92
C ALA A 116 -44.32 -36.41 -14.31
N ILE A 117 -44.65 -37.26 -13.34
CA ILE A 117 -45.57 -38.38 -13.53
C ILE A 117 -46.78 -38.19 -12.61
N LEU A 118 -47.83 -37.66 -13.22
CA LEU A 118 -49.25 -38.00 -13.08
C LEU A 118 -49.84 -38.20 -11.67
N SER A 119 -50.65 -37.22 -11.24
CA SER A 119 -51.69 -37.39 -10.21
C SER A 119 -53.01 -37.85 -10.85
N PRO A 120 -53.75 -38.80 -10.22
CA PRO A 120 -55.20 -38.90 -10.35
C PRO A 120 -55.91 -38.50 -9.03
N PRO A 121 -57.24 -38.24 -9.04
CA PRO A 121 -57.96 -37.51 -8.00
C PRO A 121 -58.07 -38.22 -6.65
#